data_AF-A0A7V2ING4-F1
#
_entry.id   AF-A0A7V2ING4-F1
#
_cell.length_a   1.000
_cell.length_b   1.000
_cell.length_c   1.000
_cell.angle_alpha   90.00
_cell.angle_beta   90.00
_cell.angle_gamma   90.00
#
_symmetry.space_group_name_H-M   'P 1'
#
loop_
_entity.id
_entity.type
_entity.pdbx_description
1 polymer ?
#
loop_
_entity_poly.entity_id
_entity_poly.type
_entity_poly.pdbx_seq_one_letter_code
_entity_poly.pdbx_strand_id
1 'polypeptide(L)'
;MSEGPMEYRGVVLTAALLILVGGGALRAEVQVTVGHHPPGEATAEFRFEKMPCPSRNDAATEAAFVVIDGGGDRNGGPLDRLRDGKVPTEEDQPAENFFFAAGTAGGRLRIDLGQVIDVAQVNTYSWHPNTRGPQVYTLYLADGNVEGFNSIPQAGVDPGACGWTRIAAVDTRPTQGRGGGQYAVSILDSTGVLGRARYVLFDVSRTEADDPFGNTFYSEIDVVAADAGPALPAVPAIEPAGPIQQHTVETEDGRYRIVIDTTAAPDLTEWARGELAPVVRQWYPRIVDMLPSEGYQAPTQLSIVFRDMQGVAATSGTRVHCAARWFRGQLKGEAKGAVVHELVHVVQQYGLARRANRNATRTPGWLVEGIADYIRWFLYEPETRGAEISAAGLSRARYDASYRVSANFINWVVENHDKDLVRKLNAAARQGRYSDALWKEYTGHTVEELGEQWKQSLADRLNRSAG
;
A
#
# COMPACT_ATOMS: atom_id res chain seq x y z
N MET A 1 -45.69 9.24 -23.42
CA MET A 1 -45.56 7.78 -23.32
C MET A 1 -44.17 7.51 -22.78
N SER A 2 -44.15 6.87 -21.63
CA SER A 2 -43.01 6.69 -20.73
C SER A 2 -42.20 5.47 -21.16
N GLU A 3 -40.91 5.64 -21.44
CA GLU A 3 -39.95 4.53 -21.50
C GLU A 3 -39.02 4.66 -20.30
N GLY A 4 -39.12 3.69 -19.38
CA GLY A 4 -38.30 3.61 -18.17
C GLY A 4 -36.95 2.93 -18.40
N PRO A 5 -36.01 3.04 -17.46
CA PRO A 5 -34.66 2.52 -17.63
C PRO A 5 -34.59 1.00 -17.40
N MET A 6 -33.80 0.32 -18.25
CA MET A 6 -33.39 -1.07 -18.09
C MET A 6 -32.46 -1.23 -16.88
N GLU A 7 -32.88 -2.01 -15.88
CA GLU A 7 -32.01 -2.54 -14.83
C GLU A 7 -31.09 -3.63 -15.40
N TYR A 8 -29.77 -3.44 -15.30
CA TYR A 8 -28.80 -4.52 -15.47
C TYR A 8 -28.76 -5.37 -14.20
N ARG A 9 -29.45 -6.51 -14.21
CA ARG A 9 -29.32 -7.55 -13.19
C ARG A 9 -28.03 -8.34 -13.42
N GLY A 10 -27.14 -8.34 -12.43
CA GLY A 10 -25.94 -9.19 -12.42
C GLY A 10 -26.31 -10.68 -12.50
N VAL A 11 -25.69 -11.39 -13.43
CA VAL A 11 -25.84 -12.83 -13.61
C VAL A 11 -24.98 -13.54 -12.56
N VAL A 12 -25.63 -14.19 -11.60
CA VAL A 12 -25.00 -15.18 -10.71
C VAL A 12 -24.94 -16.52 -11.47
N LEU A 13 -23.73 -16.97 -11.78
CA LEU A 13 -23.49 -18.30 -12.37
C LEU A 13 -23.35 -19.32 -11.22
N THR A 14 -24.48 -19.88 -10.78
CA THR A 14 -24.52 -21.09 -9.94
C THR A 14 -24.69 -22.31 -10.85
N ALA A 15 -23.60 -23.01 -11.15
CA ALA A 15 -23.66 -24.34 -11.76
C ALA A 15 -23.88 -25.38 -10.66
N ALA A 16 -25.14 -25.78 -10.43
CA ALA A 16 -25.49 -26.90 -9.58
C ALA A 16 -25.67 -28.16 -10.43
N LEU A 17 -24.69 -29.05 -10.42
CA LEU A 17 -24.84 -30.42 -10.94
C LEU A 17 -25.31 -31.31 -9.78
N LEU A 18 -26.62 -31.57 -9.71
CA LEU A 18 -27.21 -32.51 -8.76
C LEU A 18 -27.01 -33.94 -9.27
N ILE A 19 -26.10 -34.69 -8.64
CA ILE A 19 -26.11 -36.15 -8.64
C ILE A 19 -26.53 -36.59 -7.24
N LEU A 20 -27.76 -37.08 -7.14
CA LEU A 20 -28.37 -37.60 -5.91
C LEU A 20 -28.06 -39.09 -5.82
N VAL A 21 -27.07 -39.47 -5.01
CA VAL A 21 -26.88 -40.86 -4.55
C VAL A 21 -26.35 -40.89 -3.11
N GLY A 22 -27.15 -41.47 -2.21
CA GLY A 22 -26.67 -42.18 -1.01
C GLY A 22 -26.40 -41.33 0.23
N GLY A 23 -27.03 -41.70 1.36
CA GLY A 23 -26.84 -41.05 2.66
C GLY A 23 -25.37 -41.00 3.08
N GLY A 24 -24.82 -39.77 3.13
CA GLY A 24 -23.51 -39.48 3.69
C GLY A 24 -23.67 -38.88 5.09
N ALA A 25 -22.97 -39.44 6.06
CA ALA A 25 -22.72 -38.75 7.32
C ALA A 25 -22.17 -37.34 7.02
N LEU A 26 -22.69 -36.32 7.70
CA LEU A 26 -22.07 -34.99 7.74
C LEU A 26 -20.61 -35.20 8.15
N ARG A 27 -19.67 -35.12 7.19
CA ARG A 27 -18.25 -35.14 7.50
C ARG A 27 -17.87 -33.76 8.01
N ALA A 28 -17.16 -33.72 9.13
CA ALA A 28 -16.48 -32.52 9.59
C ALA A 28 -15.60 -31.99 8.45
N GLU A 29 -15.85 -30.77 8.01
CA GLU A 29 -15.12 -30.09 6.96
C GLU A 29 -14.53 -28.79 7.51
N VAL A 30 -13.20 -28.69 7.45
CA VAL A 30 -12.47 -27.46 7.74
C VAL A 30 -12.72 -26.47 6.60
N GLN A 31 -13.30 -25.33 6.93
CA GLN A 31 -13.59 -24.23 6.02
C GLN A 31 -12.57 -23.11 6.20
N VAL A 32 -12.04 -22.62 5.09
CA VAL A 32 -11.15 -21.46 5.04
C VAL A 32 -11.86 -20.35 4.28
N THR A 33 -12.19 -19.25 4.97
CA THR A 33 -12.80 -18.07 4.36
C THR A 33 -11.78 -16.94 4.31
N VAL A 34 -11.74 -16.21 3.20
CA VAL A 34 -10.80 -15.10 2.97
C VAL A 34 -11.57 -13.83 2.68
N GLY A 35 -11.36 -12.80 3.49
CA GLY A 35 -11.74 -11.42 3.22
C GLY A 35 -10.57 -10.65 2.63
N HIS A 36 -10.83 -9.79 1.64
CA HIS A 36 -9.82 -8.94 1.02
C HIS A 36 -10.40 -7.56 0.70
N HIS A 37 -9.71 -6.52 1.16
CA HIS A 37 -9.90 -5.15 0.69
C HIS A 37 -8.71 -4.76 -0.17
N PRO A 38 -8.89 -4.37 -1.43
CA PRO A 38 -7.78 -3.95 -2.28
C PRO A 38 -7.11 -2.67 -1.74
N PRO A 39 -5.88 -2.36 -2.18
CA PRO A 39 -5.21 -1.11 -1.83
C PRO A 39 -6.12 0.09 -2.10
N GLY A 40 -6.27 0.98 -1.11
CA GLY A 40 -7.14 2.15 -1.16
C GLY A 40 -8.56 1.95 -0.62
N GLU A 41 -9.06 0.72 -0.49
CA GLU A 41 -10.38 0.43 0.12
C GLU A 41 -10.29 0.03 1.60
N ALA A 42 -9.11 -0.41 2.04
CA ALA A 42 -8.86 -0.84 3.41
C ALA A 42 -8.91 0.31 4.43
N THR A 43 -9.44 0.01 5.62
CA THR A 43 -9.51 0.97 6.74
C THR A 43 -8.93 0.36 8.01
N ALA A 44 -8.60 1.22 8.98
CA ALA A 44 -8.11 0.82 10.30
C ALA A 44 -9.14 -0.02 11.12
N GLU A 45 -10.38 -0.14 10.64
CA GLU A 45 -11.42 -0.92 11.32
C GLU A 45 -11.30 -2.43 11.08
N PHE A 46 -10.54 -2.87 10.07
CA PHE A 46 -10.43 -4.29 9.67
C PHE A 46 -11.82 -4.98 9.56
N ARG A 47 -12.79 -4.25 9.01
CA ARG A 47 -14.17 -4.73 8.84
C ARG A 47 -14.36 -5.37 7.48
N PHE A 48 -14.61 -6.67 7.46
CA PHE A 48 -14.87 -7.45 6.25
C PHE A 48 -16.31 -7.95 6.27
N GLU A 49 -16.94 -8.08 5.10
CA GLU A 49 -18.29 -8.64 5.03
C GLU A 49 -18.27 -10.12 5.46
N LYS A 50 -19.12 -10.49 6.43
CA LYS A 50 -19.29 -11.88 6.93
C LYS A 50 -18.03 -12.54 7.50
N MET A 51 -17.09 -11.74 7.99
CA MET A 51 -15.86 -12.21 8.62
C MET A 51 -15.75 -11.63 10.04
N PRO A 52 -15.15 -12.36 11.00
CA PRO A 52 -14.79 -11.80 12.28
C PRO A 52 -13.87 -10.59 12.12
N CYS A 53 -14.08 -9.57 12.95
CA CYS A 53 -13.10 -8.52 13.16
C CYS A 53 -12.01 -9.01 14.12
N PRO A 54 -10.77 -8.46 14.03
CA PRO A 54 -9.74 -8.71 15.02
C PRO A 54 -10.25 -8.44 16.43
N SER A 55 -9.83 -9.26 17.38
CA SER A 55 -10.34 -9.29 18.74
C SER A 55 -9.28 -8.83 19.75
N ARG A 56 -9.70 -8.50 20.99
CA ARG A 56 -8.77 -8.17 22.09
C ARG A 56 -8.99 -9.01 23.35
N ASN A 57 -9.73 -10.11 23.22
CA ASN A 57 -10.12 -10.95 24.37
C ASN A 57 -10.28 -12.44 24.01
N ASP A 58 -9.55 -12.92 23.00
CA ASP A 58 -9.53 -14.33 22.64
C ASP A 58 -8.39 -15.09 23.36
N ALA A 59 -8.25 -16.39 23.09
CA ALA A 59 -7.29 -17.23 23.81
C ALA A 59 -5.83 -16.90 23.47
N ALA A 60 -5.56 -16.22 22.35
CA ALA A 60 -4.21 -15.78 21.98
C ALA A 60 -3.75 -14.54 22.75
N THR A 61 -4.66 -13.72 23.28
CA THR A 61 -4.34 -12.45 23.97
C THR A 61 -3.34 -12.63 25.12
N GLU A 62 -3.49 -13.70 25.91
CA GLU A 62 -2.59 -14.03 27.04
C GLU A 62 -1.56 -15.12 26.70
N ALA A 63 -1.54 -15.58 25.44
CA ALA A 63 -0.71 -16.70 25.02
C ALA A 63 0.76 -16.30 24.77
N ALA A 64 1.67 -17.28 24.86
CA ALA A 64 3.08 -17.07 24.58
C ALA A 64 3.40 -17.35 23.11
N PHE A 65 3.83 -16.32 22.38
CA PHE A 65 4.27 -16.41 20.99
C PHE A 65 5.78 -16.61 20.90
N VAL A 66 6.23 -17.56 20.08
CA VAL A 66 7.64 -17.89 19.90
C VAL A 66 7.93 -18.15 18.42
N VAL A 67 8.96 -17.50 17.89
CA VAL A 67 9.57 -17.88 16.60
C VAL A 67 10.44 -19.11 16.83
N ILE A 68 10.06 -20.23 16.24
CA ILE A 68 10.81 -21.51 16.29
C ILE A 68 11.87 -21.55 15.20
N ASP A 69 11.56 -20.97 14.04
CA ASP A 69 12.43 -20.97 12.87
C ASP A 69 12.34 -19.63 12.15
N GLY A 70 13.48 -19.14 11.64
CA GLY A 70 13.62 -17.79 11.09
C GLY A 70 13.86 -16.73 12.18
N GLY A 71 13.62 -15.46 11.81
CA GLY A 71 13.74 -14.33 12.72
C GLY A 71 12.86 -13.17 12.26
N GLY A 72 12.37 -12.37 13.20
CA GLY A 72 11.64 -11.14 12.89
C GLY A 72 12.56 -10.11 12.23
N ASP A 73 12.01 -9.32 11.32
CA ASP A 73 12.75 -8.19 10.74
C ASP A 73 12.91 -7.07 11.76
N ARG A 74 14.06 -6.39 11.74
CA ARG A 74 14.36 -5.27 12.65
C ARG A 74 13.44 -4.05 12.47
N ASN A 75 12.80 -3.92 11.31
CA ASN A 75 11.85 -2.83 11.06
C ASN A 75 10.43 -3.21 11.49
N GLY A 76 10.17 -4.49 11.74
CA GLY A 76 8.89 -4.99 12.22
C GLY A 76 8.69 -4.71 13.71
N GLY A 77 7.44 -4.74 14.13
CA GLY A 77 7.06 -4.75 15.53
C GLY A 77 7.47 -6.05 16.24
N PRO A 78 7.49 -6.05 17.57
CA PRO A 78 7.70 -7.27 18.35
C PRO A 78 6.58 -8.30 18.13
N LEU A 79 6.80 -9.56 18.51
CA LEU A 79 5.77 -10.63 18.42
C LEU A 79 4.46 -10.30 19.14
N ASP A 80 4.51 -9.41 20.13
CA ASP A 80 3.33 -8.94 20.86
C ASP A 80 2.31 -8.25 19.95
N ARG A 81 2.71 -7.75 18.78
CA ARG A 81 1.80 -7.20 17.76
C ARG A 81 0.85 -8.22 17.14
N LEU A 82 1.01 -9.51 17.45
CA LEU A 82 0.11 -10.55 16.96
C LEU A 82 -0.99 -10.90 17.96
N ARG A 83 -1.03 -10.26 19.15
CA ARG A 83 -1.99 -10.56 20.21
C ARG A 83 -2.35 -9.36 21.10
N ASP A 84 -1.88 -8.15 20.79
CA ASP A 84 -2.04 -7.00 21.69
C ASP A 84 -3.43 -6.36 21.58
N GLY A 85 -4.31 -6.93 20.75
CA GLY A 85 -5.65 -6.41 20.51
C GLY A 85 -5.63 -5.05 19.81
N LYS A 86 -4.52 -4.72 19.13
CA LYS A 86 -4.36 -3.50 18.36
C LYS A 86 -4.10 -3.82 16.90
N VAL A 87 -4.55 -2.92 16.03
CA VAL A 87 -4.39 -3.08 14.58
C VAL A 87 -3.76 -1.84 13.94
N PRO A 88 -2.95 -2.00 12.87
CA PRO A 88 -2.38 -0.87 12.17
C PRO A 88 -3.48 0.06 11.61
N THR A 89 -3.17 1.35 11.55
CA THR A 89 -4.07 2.40 11.07
C THR A 89 -3.80 2.83 9.64
N GLU A 90 -2.67 2.40 9.06
CA GLU A 90 -2.35 2.58 7.66
C GLU A 90 -1.65 1.34 7.09
N GLU A 91 -1.63 1.26 5.76
CA GLU A 91 -1.21 0.09 5.03
C GLU A 91 0.30 -0.21 5.14
N ASP A 92 1.15 0.76 5.46
CA ASP A 92 2.59 0.52 5.63
C ASP A 92 3.04 1.01 7.02
N GLN A 93 2.73 0.22 8.04
CA GLN A 93 3.10 0.45 9.43
C GLN A 93 3.96 -0.68 9.99
N PRO A 94 5.26 -0.74 9.64
CA PRO A 94 6.14 -1.82 10.07
C PRO A 94 6.16 -2.05 11.58
N ALA A 95 6.15 -1.00 12.40
CA ALA A 95 6.21 -1.09 13.86
C ALA A 95 4.94 -1.69 14.52
N GLU A 96 3.82 -1.70 13.79
CA GLU A 96 2.51 -2.23 14.23
C GLU A 96 2.17 -3.56 13.53
N ASN A 97 3.17 -4.21 12.91
CA ASN A 97 3.01 -5.52 12.30
C ASN A 97 4.25 -6.39 12.59
N PHE A 98 4.05 -7.69 12.74
CA PHE A 98 5.16 -8.64 12.73
C PHE A 98 5.39 -9.18 11.31
N PHE A 99 6.65 -9.29 10.91
CA PHE A 99 7.05 -9.98 9.67
C PHE A 99 8.45 -10.57 9.80
N PHE A 100 8.67 -11.68 9.09
CA PHE A 100 9.97 -12.34 9.02
C PHE A 100 11.01 -11.50 8.26
N ALA A 101 12.28 -11.65 8.64
CA ALA A 101 13.41 -10.89 8.13
C ALA A 101 13.52 -10.95 6.61
N ALA A 102 13.93 -9.82 6.01
CA ALA A 102 14.16 -9.74 4.58
C ALA A 102 15.15 -10.81 4.07
N GLY A 103 14.86 -11.39 2.90
CA GLY A 103 15.67 -12.42 2.25
C GLY A 103 15.43 -13.84 2.76
N THR A 104 14.57 -14.04 3.75
CA THR A 104 14.20 -15.36 4.27
C THR A 104 13.04 -15.99 3.50
N ALA A 105 12.86 -17.30 3.63
CA ALA A 105 11.74 -18.02 3.02
C ALA A 105 10.42 -17.89 3.79
N GLY A 106 10.40 -17.17 4.92
CA GLY A 106 9.38 -17.24 5.96
C GLY A 106 9.97 -17.83 7.23
N GLY A 107 9.16 -18.55 8.00
CA GLY A 107 9.60 -19.17 9.26
C GLY A 107 8.45 -19.85 10.00
N ARG A 108 8.72 -20.30 11.22
CA ARG A 108 7.73 -20.98 12.07
C ARG A 108 7.41 -20.19 13.32
N LEU A 109 6.12 -19.95 13.54
CA LEU A 109 5.60 -19.27 14.72
C LEU A 109 4.74 -20.26 15.52
N ARG A 110 5.04 -20.41 16.81
CA ARG A 110 4.20 -21.17 17.73
C ARG A 110 3.54 -20.25 18.76
N ILE A 111 2.28 -20.56 19.04
CA ILE A 111 1.50 -20.02 20.15
C ILE A 111 1.34 -21.13 21.20
N ASP A 112 1.74 -20.88 22.45
CA ASP A 112 1.38 -21.73 23.61
C ASP A 112 0.24 -21.04 24.37
N LEU A 113 -0.95 -21.64 24.31
CA LEU A 113 -2.18 -21.14 24.95
C LEU A 113 -2.16 -21.34 26.49
N GLY A 114 -1.10 -21.94 27.04
CA GLY A 114 -0.92 -22.19 28.47
C GLY A 114 -1.72 -23.39 29.00
N GLN A 115 -2.84 -23.72 28.36
CA GLN A 115 -3.70 -24.86 28.68
C GLN A 115 -4.28 -25.47 27.40
N VAL A 116 -4.76 -26.71 27.51
CA VAL A 116 -5.48 -27.37 26.41
C VAL A 116 -6.92 -26.87 26.38
N ILE A 117 -7.36 -26.32 25.25
CA ILE A 117 -8.72 -25.86 24.99
C ILE A 117 -9.32 -26.55 23.76
N ASP A 118 -10.64 -26.47 23.61
CA ASP A 118 -11.30 -26.77 22.35
C ASP A 118 -11.30 -25.51 21.49
N VAL A 119 -10.47 -25.49 20.44
CA VAL A 119 -10.37 -24.38 19.49
C VAL A 119 -11.55 -24.48 18.52
N ALA A 120 -12.35 -23.42 18.42
CA ALA A 120 -13.43 -23.33 17.45
C ALA A 120 -12.97 -22.71 16.12
N GLN A 121 -12.09 -21.71 16.20
CA GLN A 121 -11.69 -20.90 15.06
C GLN A 121 -10.31 -20.28 15.26
N VAL A 122 -9.56 -20.12 14.16
CA VAL A 122 -8.33 -19.33 14.11
C VAL A 122 -8.48 -18.26 13.05
N ASN A 123 -8.23 -17.00 13.41
CA ASN A 123 -8.30 -15.86 12.48
C ASN A 123 -6.94 -15.18 12.35
N THR A 124 -6.56 -14.78 11.14
CA THR A 124 -5.31 -14.06 10.88
C THR A 124 -5.52 -12.83 10.01
N TYR A 125 -4.88 -11.72 10.38
CA TYR A 125 -5.05 -10.44 9.70
C TYR A 125 -3.71 -9.89 9.23
N SER A 126 -3.72 -9.21 8.08
CA SER A 126 -2.53 -8.57 7.51
C SER A 126 -2.90 -7.34 6.69
N TRP A 127 -1.98 -6.38 6.59
CA TRP A 127 -2.17 -5.19 5.77
C TRP A 127 -0.85 -4.69 5.18
N HIS A 128 -0.78 -4.62 3.84
CA HIS A 128 0.33 -3.96 3.14
C HIS A 128 -0.07 -3.49 1.73
N PRO A 129 0.42 -2.35 1.19
CA PRO A 129 0.05 -1.86 -0.16
C PRO A 129 0.45 -2.78 -1.33
N ASN A 130 1.27 -3.81 -1.09
CA ASN A 130 1.85 -4.64 -2.15
C ASN A 130 1.87 -6.13 -1.77
N THR A 131 2.72 -6.92 -2.43
CA THR A 131 2.88 -8.37 -2.24
C THR A 131 3.14 -8.82 -0.80
N ARG A 132 3.45 -7.92 0.13
CA ARG A 132 3.58 -8.21 1.56
C ARG A 132 2.24 -8.21 2.33
N GLY A 133 1.11 -8.02 1.64
CA GLY A 133 -0.24 -8.10 2.21
C GLY A 133 -0.77 -9.54 2.29
N PRO A 134 -0.74 -10.33 1.19
CA PRO A 134 -1.19 -11.72 1.19
C PRO A 134 -0.54 -12.59 2.27
N GLN A 135 -1.21 -13.66 2.65
CA GLN A 135 -0.80 -14.61 3.69
C GLN A 135 -0.57 -15.99 3.05
N VAL A 136 0.57 -16.62 3.35
CA VAL A 136 0.88 -17.99 2.91
C VAL A 136 1.40 -18.78 4.10
N TYR A 137 0.62 -19.75 4.58
CA TYR A 137 1.02 -20.58 5.72
C TYR A 137 0.28 -21.93 5.76
N THR A 138 0.83 -22.87 6.53
CA THR A 138 0.09 -24.06 6.98
C THR A 138 -0.14 -23.99 8.48
N LEU A 139 -1.40 -24.21 8.89
CA LEU A 139 -1.83 -24.22 10.29
C LEU A 139 -1.80 -25.64 10.85
N TYR A 140 -1.24 -25.79 12.05
CA TYR A 140 -1.26 -27.03 12.82
C TYR A 140 -1.72 -26.79 14.26
N LEU A 141 -2.32 -27.82 14.85
CA LEU A 141 -2.74 -27.86 16.25
C LEU A 141 -2.15 -29.08 16.96
N ALA A 142 -1.82 -28.94 18.25
CA ALA A 142 -1.41 -30.04 19.11
C ALA A 142 -1.85 -29.82 20.56
N ASP A 143 -2.28 -30.87 21.24
CA ASP A 143 -2.52 -30.85 22.68
C ASP A 143 -1.23 -31.08 23.50
N GLY A 144 -0.18 -31.59 22.84
CA GLY A 144 1.13 -31.86 23.41
C GLY A 144 1.26 -33.16 24.20
N ASN A 145 0.22 -34.00 24.23
CA ASN A 145 0.18 -35.19 25.10
C ASN A 145 0.63 -36.48 24.39
N VAL A 146 0.99 -36.40 23.11
CA VAL A 146 1.46 -37.55 22.34
C VAL A 146 2.91 -37.87 22.69
N GLU A 147 3.22 -39.16 22.86
CA GLU A 147 4.60 -39.61 23.07
C GLU A 147 5.51 -39.16 21.91
N GLY A 148 6.67 -38.58 22.24
CA GLY A 148 7.58 -38.04 21.22
C GLY A 148 7.16 -36.69 20.63
N PHE A 149 6.18 -36.00 21.23
CA PHE A 149 5.81 -34.64 20.80
C PHE A 149 7.01 -33.69 20.83
N ASN A 150 7.31 -33.09 19.69
CA ASN A 150 8.30 -32.02 19.59
C ASN A 150 7.58 -30.68 19.52
N SER A 151 7.68 -29.90 20.60
CA SER A 151 7.06 -28.58 20.68
C SER A 151 7.79 -27.49 19.87
N ILE A 152 8.98 -27.79 19.32
CA ILE A 152 9.83 -26.86 18.57
C ILE A 152 10.34 -27.49 17.26
N PRO A 153 9.45 -27.89 16.32
CA PRO A 153 9.89 -28.45 15.04
C PRO A 153 10.56 -27.35 14.18
N GLN A 154 11.89 -27.29 14.17
CA GLN A 154 12.67 -26.38 13.33
C GLN A 154 12.54 -26.71 11.82
N ALA A 155 13.07 -25.85 10.95
CA ALA A 155 13.09 -26.12 9.51
C ALA A 155 13.66 -27.52 9.20
N GLY A 156 13.03 -28.21 8.25
CA GLY A 156 13.38 -29.58 7.87
C GLY A 156 12.74 -30.68 8.71
N VAL A 157 12.11 -30.34 9.84
CA VAL A 157 11.29 -31.29 10.63
C VAL A 157 9.84 -31.21 10.16
N ASP A 158 9.25 -32.35 9.77
CA ASP A 158 7.81 -32.45 9.49
C ASP A 158 7.01 -32.39 10.81
N PRO A 159 6.17 -31.35 11.03
CA PRO A 159 5.35 -31.27 12.24
C PRO A 159 4.45 -32.50 12.43
N GLY A 160 3.92 -33.07 11.33
CA GLY A 160 3.04 -34.25 11.39
C GLY A 160 3.72 -35.47 12.00
N ALA A 161 5.01 -35.64 11.74
CA ALA A 161 5.81 -36.74 12.26
C ALA A 161 6.13 -36.61 13.76
N CYS A 162 5.92 -35.44 14.36
CA CYS A 162 6.26 -35.17 15.77
C CYS A 162 5.09 -34.64 16.59
N GLY A 163 3.88 -35.10 16.29
CA GLY A 163 2.69 -34.92 17.12
C GLY A 163 1.84 -33.69 16.83
N TRP A 164 2.02 -33.04 15.68
CA TRP A 164 1.16 -31.95 15.23
C TRP A 164 0.11 -32.44 14.24
N THR A 165 -1.13 -31.95 14.38
CA THR A 165 -2.22 -32.22 13.44
C THR A 165 -2.33 -31.08 12.45
N ARG A 166 -2.17 -31.37 11.15
CA ARG A 166 -2.37 -30.37 10.08
C ARG A 166 -3.85 -30.04 9.94
N ILE A 167 -4.19 -28.75 10.00
CA ILE A 167 -5.57 -28.26 9.89
C ILE A 167 -5.87 -27.75 8.49
N ALA A 168 -5.11 -26.76 8.01
CA ALA A 168 -5.35 -26.12 6.73
C ALA A 168 -4.06 -25.55 6.13
N ALA A 169 -4.03 -25.42 4.80
CA ALA A 169 -3.06 -24.57 4.11
C ALA A 169 -3.77 -23.35 3.54
N VAL A 170 -3.14 -22.19 3.69
CA VAL A 170 -3.65 -20.88 3.30
C VAL A 170 -2.70 -20.28 2.28
N ASP A 171 -3.27 -19.78 1.19
CA ASP A 171 -2.58 -18.96 0.20
C ASP A 171 -3.57 -17.91 -0.32
N THR A 172 -3.43 -16.67 0.15
CA THR A 172 -4.32 -15.58 -0.25
C THR A 172 -3.77 -14.72 -1.39
N ARG A 173 -2.68 -15.17 -2.04
CA ARG A 173 -2.14 -14.44 -3.20
C ARG A 173 -3.18 -14.43 -4.32
N PRO A 174 -3.39 -13.28 -4.99
CA PRO A 174 -4.36 -13.22 -6.06
C PRO A 174 -3.90 -14.07 -7.25
N THR A 175 -4.85 -14.67 -7.95
CA THR A 175 -4.59 -15.45 -9.17
C THR A 175 -4.10 -14.58 -10.34
N GLN A 176 -4.39 -13.28 -10.30
CA GLN A 176 -3.95 -12.29 -11.28
C GLN A 176 -3.56 -10.96 -10.60
N GLY A 177 -2.60 -10.24 -11.17
CA GLY A 177 -2.04 -9.01 -10.58
C GLY A 177 -1.09 -9.29 -9.40
N ARG A 178 -0.36 -8.27 -8.96
CA ARG A 178 0.37 -8.36 -7.67
C ARG A 178 -0.59 -7.96 -6.56
N GLY A 179 -0.65 -8.77 -5.50
CA GLY A 179 -1.53 -8.57 -4.35
C GLY A 179 -1.20 -7.34 -3.51
N GLY A 180 -1.83 -7.24 -2.35
CA GLY A 180 -1.76 -6.10 -1.44
C GLY A 180 -3.14 -5.68 -0.98
N GLY A 181 -3.21 -4.68 -0.12
CA GLY A 181 -4.40 -4.34 0.64
C GLY A 181 -4.46 -5.13 1.94
N GLN A 182 -5.66 -5.23 2.49
CA GLN A 182 -5.92 -5.83 3.80
C GLN A 182 -6.55 -7.21 3.63
N TYR A 183 -6.04 -8.19 4.37
CA TYR A 183 -6.54 -9.57 4.32
C TYR A 183 -7.00 -10.02 5.70
N ALA A 184 -8.10 -10.76 5.72
CA ALA A 184 -8.54 -11.55 6.86
C ALA A 184 -8.70 -12.99 6.41
N VAL A 185 -8.20 -13.94 7.18
CA VAL A 185 -8.43 -15.37 6.97
C VAL A 185 -9.10 -15.92 8.21
N SER A 186 -10.15 -16.72 8.02
CA SER A 186 -10.86 -17.39 9.09
C SER A 186 -10.93 -18.89 8.80
N ILE A 187 -10.41 -19.70 9.73
CA ILE A 187 -10.36 -21.15 9.64
C ILE A 187 -11.24 -21.71 10.75
N LEU A 188 -12.29 -22.45 10.38
CA LEU A 188 -13.24 -23.06 11.32
C LEU A 188 -13.67 -24.44 10.81
N ASP A 189 -14.23 -25.26 11.69
CA ASP A 189 -14.86 -26.51 11.28
C ASP A 189 -16.38 -26.38 11.30
N SER A 190 -17.04 -26.99 10.31
CA SER A 190 -18.51 -27.07 10.20
C SER A 190 -19.24 -27.59 11.46
N THR A 191 -18.54 -28.32 12.33
CA THR A 191 -19.05 -28.87 13.59
C THR A 191 -18.95 -27.90 14.77
N GLY A 192 -18.24 -26.78 14.62
CA GLY A 192 -18.00 -25.77 15.66
C GLY A 192 -16.74 -26.00 16.51
N VAL A 193 -16.03 -27.12 16.33
CA VAL A 193 -14.75 -27.39 16.99
C VAL A 193 -13.71 -27.78 15.95
N LEU A 194 -12.71 -26.91 15.75
CA LEU A 194 -11.59 -27.12 14.83
C LEU A 194 -10.60 -28.16 15.35
N GLY A 195 -10.42 -28.23 16.67
CA GLY A 195 -9.59 -29.24 17.31
C GLY A 195 -9.22 -28.88 18.75
N ARG A 196 -8.82 -29.90 19.51
CA ARG A 196 -8.33 -29.72 20.87
C ARG A 196 -6.84 -29.41 20.85
N ALA A 197 -6.42 -28.28 21.45
CA ALA A 197 -5.04 -27.82 21.36
C ALA A 197 -4.59 -27.03 22.58
N ARG A 198 -3.30 -27.17 22.93
CA ARG A 198 -2.54 -26.20 23.72
C ARG A 198 -1.61 -25.38 22.83
N TYR A 199 -1.09 -26.00 21.77
CA TYR A 199 -0.14 -25.39 20.87
C TYR A 199 -0.76 -25.17 19.49
N VAL A 200 -0.54 -23.98 18.94
CA VAL A 200 -0.87 -23.61 17.56
C VAL A 200 0.42 -23.31 16.83
N LEU A 201 0.62 -23.86 15.63
CA LEU A 201 1.82 -23.65 14.82
C LEU A 201 1.44 -23.12 13.44
N PHE A 202 2.09 -22.03 13.04
CA PHE A 202 2.08 -21.49 11.71
C PHE A 202 3.41 -21.79 11.03
N ASP A 203 3.37 -22.58 9.97
CA ASP A 203 4.50 -22.78 9.04
C ASP A 203 4.35 -21.78 7.88
N VAL A 204 4.99 -20.62 8.02
CA VAL A 204 4.78 -19.43 7.18
C VAL A 204 5.79 -19.41 6.03
N SER A 205 5.30 -19.07 4.84
CA SER A 205 6.12 -18.88 3.64
C SER A 205 6.06 -17.43 3.16
N ARG A 206 7.15 -16.95 2.56
CA ARG A 206 7.17 -15.68 1.82
C ARG A 206 6.19 -15.72 0.65
N THR A 207 5.62 -14.58 0.31
CA THR A 207 4.63 -14.45 -0.76
C THR A 207 5.26 -14.39 -2.15
N GLU A 208 6.48 -13.85 -2.26
CA GLU A 208 7.26 -13.70 -3.49
C GLU A 208 8.78 -13.65 -3.24
N ALA A 209 9.58 -13.61 -4.31
CA ALA A 209 11.03 -13.67 -4.27
C ALA A 209 11.73 -12.76 -5.30
N ASP A 210 11.01 -11.82 -5.88
CA ASP A 210 11.54 -10.85 -6.85
C ASP A 210 12.47 -9.83 -6.17
N ASP A 211 12.24 -9.58 -4.87
CA ASP A 211 13.15 -8.82 -4.00
C ASP A 211 13.20 -9.43 -2.58
N PRO A 212 14.09 -8.95 -1.70
CA PRO A 212 14.22 -9.51 -0.35
C PRO A 212 13.00 -9.29 0.56
N PHE A 213 12.04 -8.45 0.20
CA PHE A 213 10.98 -8.00 1.10
C PHE A 213 9.68 -8.83 0.98
N GLY A 214 9.68 -10.01 0.39
CA GLY A 214 8.47 -10.83 0.18
C GLY A 214 7.77 -11.43 1.40
N ASN A 215 8.06 -11.02 2.64
CA ASN A 215 7.39 -11.52 3.84
C ASN A 215 6.19 -10.66 4.25
N THR A 216 5.11 -11.33 4.67
CA THR A 216 3.81 -10.76 5.03
C THR A 216 3.84 -9.91 6.30
N PHE A 217 3.16 -8.75 6.29
CA PHE A 217 2.88 -7.93 7.48
C PHE A 217 1.68 -8.51 8.23
N TYR A 218 1.93 -9.39 9.19
CA TYR A 218 0.87 -9.89 10.07
C TYR A 218 0.52 -8.85 11.13
N SER A 219 -0.77 -8.53 11.22
CA SER A 219 -1.32 -7.46 12.05
C SER A 219 -1.93 -7.93 13.36
N GLU A 220 -2.51 -9.13 13.39
CA GLU A 220 -3.11 -9.76 14.59
C GLU A 220 -3.40 -11.24 14.28
N ILE A 221 -3.39 -12.11 15.30
CA ILE A 221 -3.83 -13.51 15.23
C ILE A 221 -4.77 -13.81 16.39
N ASP A 222 -6.01 -14.17 16.09
CA ASP A 222 -7.00 -14.58 17.09
C ASP A 222 -7.09 -16.12 17.17
N VAL A 223 -7.16 -16.67 18.39
CA VAL A 223 -7.50 -18.08 18.63
C VAL A 223 -8.78 -18.15 19.47
N VAL A 224 -9.89 -18.56 18.87
CA VAL A 224 -11.22 -18.54 19.51
C VAL A 224 -11.52 -19.91 20.12
N ALA A 225 -11.78 -19.94 21.43
CA ALA A 225 -12.25 -21.12 22.14
C ALA A 225 -13.73 -21.42 21.83
N ALA A 226 -14.14 -22.68 21.87
CA ALA A 226 -15.52 -23.10 21.62
C ALA A 226 -16.53 -22.57 22.65
N ASP A 227 -16.06 -22.26 23.87
CA ASP A 227 -16.83 -21.67 24.95
C ASP A 227 -16.60 -20.15 25.11
N ALA A 228 -15.94 -19.51 24.14
CA ALA A 228 -15.64 -18.08 24.18
C ALA A 228 -16.92 -17.23 24.28
N GLY A 229 -16.85 -16.18 25.09
CA GLY A 229 -17.86 -15.13 25.13
C GLY A 229 -17.81 -14.22 23.89
N PRO A 230 -18.63 -13.15 23.88
CA PRO A 230 -18.60 -12.17 22.79
C PRO A 230 -17.21 -11.55 22.59
N ALA A 231 -16.77 -11.48 21.33
CA ALA A 231 -15.53 -10.81 20.97
C ALA A 231 -15.62 -9.30 21.21
N LEU A 232 -14.61 -8.75 21.86
CA LEU A 232 -14.37 -7.32 21.95
C LEU A 232 -13.49 -6.94 20.76
N PRO A 233 -13.91 -5.98 19.90
CA PRO A 233 -13.09 -5.57 18.76
C PRO A 233 -11.74 -5.02 19.19
N ALA A 234 -10.72 -5.31 18.39
CA ALA A 234 -9.43 -4.67 18.47
C ALA A 234 -9.55 -3.16 18.30
N VAL A 235 -8.55 -2.44 18.80
CA VAL A 235 -8.48 -0.97 18.71
C VAL A 235 -7.39 -0.52 17.75
N PRO A 236 -7.49 0.68 17.16
CA PRO A 236 -6.38 1.26 16.42
C PRO A 236 -5.10 1.30 17.26
N ALA A 237 -3.97 0.85 16.70
CA ALA A 237 -2.67 0.88 17.38
C ALA A 237 -2.20 2.31 17.69
N ILE A 238 -2.62 3.25 16.84
CA ILE A 238 -2.43 4.68 17.03
C ILE A 238 -3.82 5.29 17.15
N GLU A 239 -4.20 5.66 18.37
CA GLU A 239 -5.42 6.43 18.58
C GLU A 239 -5.25 7.85 18.05
N PRO A 240 -6.27 8.41 17.36
CA PRO A 240 -6.25 9.81 17.01
C PRO A 240 -6.24 10.65 18.29
N ALA A 241 -5.36 11.65 18.35
CA ALA A 241 -5.20 12.53 19.52
C ALA A 241 -6.43 13.43 19.82
N GLY A 242 -7.54 13.24 19.09
CA GLY A 242 -8.75 14.03 19.17
C GLY A 242 -9.83 13.54 18.18
N PRO A 243 -10.92 14.31 18.01
CA PRO A 243 -11.98 13.98 17.08
C PRO A 243 -11.42 13.86 15.66
N ILE A 244 -11.90 12.86 14.91
CA ILE A 244 -11.53 12.66 13.51
C ILE A 244 -11.90 13.92 12.71
N GLN A 245 -10.90 14.52 12.06
CA GLN A 245 -11.05 15.69 11.19
C GLN A 245 -10.79 15.29 9.73
N GLN A 246 -11.77 14.62 9.13
CA GLN A 246 -11.71 14.23 7.73
C GLN A 246 -12.67 15.06 6.88
N HIS A 247 -12.24 15.40 5.67
CA HIS A 247 -13.04 16.05 4.66
C HIS A 247 -12.90 15.31 3.33
N THR A 248 -14.01 14.80 2.81
CA THR A 248 -14.04 14.19 1.48
C THR A 248 -14.27 15.25 0.42
N VAL A 249 -13.39 15.28 -0.58
CA VAL A 249 -13.49 16.09 -1.78
C VAL A 249 -13.82 15.17 -2.95
N GLU A 250 -14.93 15.42 -3.63
CA GLU A 250 -15.26 14.78 -4.90
C GLU A 250 -15.01 15.75 -6.04
N THR A 251 -14.55 15.22 -7.18
CA THR A 251 -14.43 15.98 -8.44
C THR A 251 -15.80 16.24 -9.06
N GLU A 252 -15.90 17.24 -9.92
CA GLU A 252 -17.18 17.66 -10.52
C GLU A 252 -17.90 16.54 -11.29
N ASP A 253 -17.13 15.61 -11.85
CA ASP A 253 -17.61 14.43 -12.57
C ASP A 253 -17.86 13.21 -11.67
N GLY A 254 -17.64 13.32 -10.36
CA GLY A 254 -17.77 12.25 -9.38
C GLY A 254 -16.78 11.10 -9.53
N ARG A 255 -15.81 11.20 -10.44
CA ARG A 255 -14.88 10.09 -10.73
C ARG A 255 -13.82 9.88 -9.65
N TYR A 256 -13.41 10.95 -8.99
CA TYR A 256 -12.33 10.92 -8.02
C TYR A 256 -12.79 11.37 -6.65
N ARG A 257 -12.46 10.55 -5.63
CA ARG A 257 -12.74 10.80 -4.22
C ARG A 257 -11.42 10.99 -3.48
N ILE A 258 -11.18 12.18 -2.95
CA ILE A 258 -9.97 12.51 -2.20
C ILE A 258 -10.33 12.80 -0.75
N VAL A 259 -9.78 12.03 0.19
CA VAL A 259 -9.96 12.27 1.62
C VAL A 259 -8.81 13.12 2.15
N ILE A 260 -9.11 14.31 2.68
CA ILE A 260 -8.15 15.13 3.40
C ILE A 260 -8.32 14.88 4.89
N ASP A 261 -7.28 14.38 5.55
CA ASP A 261 -7.27 14.02 6.96
C ASP A 261 -6.33 14.96 7.73
N THR A 262 -6.91 15.83 8.55
CA THR A 262 -6.21 16.74 9.46
C THR A 262 -6.35 16.32 10.92
N THR A 263 -6.71 15.06 11.20
CA THR A 263 -6.95 14.57 12.57
C THR A 263 -5.74 14.76 13.49
N ALA A 264 -4.53 14.53 12.99
CA ALA A 264 -3.28 14.77 13.74
C ALA A 264 -2.76 16.23 13.66
N ALA A 265 -3.44 17.10 12.93
CA ALA A 265 -3.12 18.52 12.80
C ALA A 265 -4.42 19.36 12.68
N PRO A 266 -5.30 19.34 13.72
CA PRO A 266 -6.64 19.90 13.63
C PRO A 266 -6.65 21.42 13.37
N ASP A 267 -5.57 22.12 13.73
CA ASP A 267 -5.36 23.54 13.42
C ASP A 267 -5.26 23.83 11.91
N LEU A 268 -4.94 22.83 11.09
CA LEU A 268 -4.89 22.95 9.63
C LEU A 268 -6.24 22.71 8.95
N THR A 269 -7.27 22.27 9.69
CA THR A 269 -8.57 21.84 9.12
C THR A 269 -9.24 22.92 8.28
N GLU A 270 -9.36 24.14 8.81
CA GLU A 270 -10.02 25.24 8.09
C GLU A 270 -9.26 25.64 6.82
N TRP A 271 -7.94 25.71 6.89
CA TRP A 271 -7.11 25.97 5.71
C TRP A 271 -7.23 24.83 4.69
N ALA A 272 -7.18 23.58 5.14
CA ALA A 272 -7.26 22.44 4.24
C ALA A 272 -8.61 22.38 3.51
N ARG A 273 -9.70 22.74 4.19
CA ARG A 273 -11.05 22.83 3.60
C ARG A 273 -11.21 24.05 2.68
N GLY A 274 -10.75 25.22 3.10
CA GLY A 274 -10.97 26.47 2.38
C GLY A 274 -10.02 26.68 1.20
N GLU A 275 -8.76 26.28 1.35
CA GLU A 275 -7.67 26.61 0.42
C GLU A 275 -7.16 25.39 -0.36
N LEU A 276 -6.97 24.26 0.31
CA LEU A 276 -6.40 23.07 -0.34
C LEU A 276 -7.44 22.26 -1.12
N ALA A 277 -8.62 22.02 -0.54
CA ALA A 277 -9.66 21.22 -1.17
C ALA A 277 -10.07 21.71 -2.58
N PRO A 278 -10.24 23.03 -2.84
CA PRO A 278 -10.51 23.52 -4.20
C PRO A 278 -9.37 23.21 -5.18
N VAL A 279 -8.11 23.35 -4.75
CA VAL A 279 -6.94 23.04 -5.59
C VAL A 279 -6.93 21.56 -5.94
N VAL A 280 -7.08 20.68 -4.95
CA VAL A 280 -7.07 19.24 -5.14
C VAL A 280 -8.21 18.79 -6.06
N ARG A 281 -9.43 19.32 -5.86
CA ARG A 281 -10.60 19.09 -6.73
C ARG A 281 -10.32 19.45 -8.18
N GLN A 282 -9.67 20.59 -8.41
CA GLN A 282 -9.42 21.10 -9.75
C GLN A 282 -8.25 20.38 -10.43
N TRP A 283 -7.16 20.12 -9.69
CA TRP A 283 -5.89 19.73 -10.28
C TRP A 283 -5.69 18.23 -10.41
N TYR A 284 -6.24 17.41 -9.51
CA TYR A 284 -6.10 15.96 -9.64
C TYR A 284 -6.58 15.42 -11.01
N PRO A 285 -7.82 15.72 -11.48
CA PRO A 285 -8.26 15.26 -12.80
C PRO A 285 -7.40 15.82 -13.95
N ARG A 286 -6.96 17.08 -13.85
CA ARG A 286 -6.07 17.68 -14.86
C ARG A 286 -4.73 16.97 -14.94
N ILE A 287 -4.15 16.59 -13.80
CA ILE A 287 -2.90 15.82 -13.75
C ILE A 287 -3.09 14.46 -14.42
N VAL A 288 -4.22 13.78 -14.18
CA VAL A 288 -4.56 12.53 -14.87
C VAL A 288 -4.57 12.72 -16.39
N ASP A 289 -5.24 13.77 -16.87
CA ASP A 289 -5.34 14.06 -18.31
C ASP A 289 -4.00 14.47 -18.94
N MET A 290 -3.09 15.08 -18.16
CA MET A 290 -1.74 15.45 -18.61
C MET A 290 -0.78 14.27 -18.69
N LEU A 291 -1.04 13.20 -17.93
CA LEU A 291 -0.16 12.03 -17.82
C LEU A 291 -0.85 10.72 -18.27
N PRO A 292 -1.41 10.65 -19.50
CA PRO A 292 -2.04 9.44 -19.99
C PRO A 292 -0.99 8.35 -20.29
N SER A 293 -1.45 7.10 -20.30
CA SER A 293 -0.73 5.96 -20.88
C SER A 293 -1.75 4.89 -21.28
N GLU A 294 -1.45 4.15 -22.34
CA GLU A 294 -2.32 3.09 -22.82
C GLU A 294 -2.56 2.03 -21.73
N GLY A 295 -3.83 1.64 -21.54
CA GLY A 295 -4.23 0.65 -20.55
C GLY A 295 -4.13 1.10 -19.09
N TYR A 296 -3.77 2.35 -18.82
CA TYR A 296 -3.66 2.89 -17.46
C TYR A 296 -4.94 3.62 -17.03
N GLN A 297 -5.41 3.31 -15.82
CA GLN A 297 -6.42 4.10 -15.12
C GLN A 297 -5.77 4.66 -13.85
N ALA A 298 -5.88 5.97 -13.65
CA ALA A 298 -5.39 6.61 -12.44
C ALA A 298 -6.24 6.21 -11.22
N PRO A 299 -5.66 6.21 -10.00
CA PRO A 299 -6.42 5.93 -8.79
C PRO A 299 -7.65 6.83 -8.66
N THR A 300 -8.81 6.21 -8.48
CA THR A 300 -10.10 6.89 -8.26
C THR A 300 -10.29 7.32 -6.80
N GLN A 301 -9.52 6.73 -5.89
CA GLN A 301 -9.54 7.05 -4.47
C GLN A 301 -8.11 7.30 -3.96
N LEU A 302 -7.95 8.37 -3.19
CA LEU A 302 -6.69 8.75 -2.58
C LEU A 302 -6.91 9.52 -1.28
N SER A 303 -5.85 9.65 -0.47
CA SER A 303 -5.89 10.42 0.77
C SER A 303 -4.70 11.36 0.93
N ILE A 304 -4.93 12.50 1.58
CA ILE A 304 -3.92 13.48 1.97
C ILE A 304 -3.96 13.58 3.49
N VAL A 305 -2.92 13.12 4.17
CA VAL A 305 -2.87 12.97 5.62
C VAL A 305 -1.82 13.91 6.20
N PHE A 306 -2.25 14.81 7.08
CA PHE A 306 -1.36 15.70 7.83
C PHE A 306 -0.92 15.01 9.12
N ARG A 307 0.39 14.81 9.27
CA ARG A 307 0.97 14.12 10.44
C ARG A 307 2.30 14.73 10.85
N ASP A 308 2.80 14.34 12.01
CA ASP A 308 4.19 14.58 12.35
C ASP A 308 5.09 13.65 11.54
N MET A 309 6.01 14.26 10.78
CA MET A 309 7.00 13.58 9.96
C MET A 309 8.09 14.58 9.56
N GLN A 310 9.24 14.05 9.10
CA GLN A 310 10.31 14.87 8.55
C GLN A 310 10.06 15.18 7.07
N GLY A 311 10.69 16.24 6.56
CA GLY A 311 10.57 16.65 5.15
C GLY A 311 9.39 17.59 4.90
N VAL A 312 8.88 17.55 3.66
CA VAL A 312 7.81 18.42 3.17
C VAL A 312 6.52 17.62 3.04
N ALA A 313 6.53 16.66 2.13
CA ALA A 313 5.50 15.67 1.92
C ALA A 313 6.14 14.43 1.28
N ALA A 314 5.40 13.33 1.24
CA ALA A 314 5.79 12.12 0.54
C ALA A 314 4.56 11.31 0.12
N THR A 315 4.61 10.72 -1.07
CA THR A 315 3.56 9.85 -1.59
C THR A 315 3.94 8.38 -1.49
N SER A 316 3.07 7.57 -0.90
CA SER A 316 3.11 6.10 -0.97
C SER A 316 1.81 5.59 -1.58
N GLY A 317 1.89 4.97 -2.75
CA GLY A 317 0.70 4.46 -3.45
C GLY A 317 -0.31 5.57 -3.76
N THR A 318 -1.45 5.54 -3.06
CA THR A 318 -2.55 6.52 -3.17
C THR A 318 -2.67 7.42 -1.94
N ARG A 319 -1.65 7.44 -1.07
CA ARG A 319 -1.65 8.19 0.18
C ARG A 319 -0.51 9.20 0.18
N VAL A 320 -0.88 10.46 0.31
CA VAL A 320 0.03 11.61 0.43
C VAL A 320 0.17 11.94 1.91
N HIS A 321 1.39 11.91 2.42
CA HIS A 321 1.70 12.33 3.78
C HIS A 321 2.29 13.73 3.77
N CYS A 322 1.68 14.65 4.51
CA CYS A 322 2.09 16.04 4.63
C CYS A 322 2.72 16.29 6.00
N ALA A 323 3.93 16.86 6.02
CA ALA A 323 4.60 17.22 7.26
C ALA A 323 3.91 18.43 7.91
N ALA A 324 3.05 18.18 8.90
CA ALA A 324 2.19 19.21 9.51
C ALA A 324 2.99 20.43 10.00
N ARG A 325 4.18 20.20 10.57
CA ARG A 325 5.09 21.27 11.01
C ARG A 325 5.55 22.17 9.86
N TRP A 326 5.93 21.61 8.72
CA TRP A 326 6.36 22.37 7.56
C TRP A 326 5.19 23.14 6.95
N PHE A 327 4.04 22.49 6.82
CA PHE A 327 2.82 23.10 6.25
C PHE A 327 2.36 24.33 7.04
N ARG A 328 2.40 24.30 8.37
CA ARG A 328 2.10 25.48 9.22
C ARG A 328 2.91 26.72 8.84
N GLY A 329 4.16 26.54 8.42
CA GLY A 329 5.03 27.63 7.97
C GLY A 329 4.82 28.06 6.52
N GLN A 330 4.04 27.31 5.73
CA GLN A 330 3.98 27.44 4.27
C GLN A 330 2.56 27.65 3.73
N LEU A 331 1.57 27.89 4.59
CA LEU A 331 0.17 28.05 4.20
C LEU A 331 -0.07 29.17 3.17
N LYS A 332 0.75 30.22 3.19
CA LYS A 332 0.74 31.35 2.24
C LYS A 332 1.83 31.25 1.16
N GLY A 333 2.60 30.17 1.17
CA GLY A 333 3.69 29.90 0.25
C GLY A 333 3.48 28.55 -0.41
N GLU A 334 4.42 27.65 -0.20
CA GLU A 334 4.55 26.43 -1.01
C GLU A 334 3.59 25.29 -0.64
N ALA A 335 2.73 25.44 0.38
CA ALA A 335 1.89 24.35 0.86
C ALA A 335 0.97 23.75 -0.21
N LYS A 336 0.30 24.59 -1.02
CA LYS A 336 -0.61 24.10 -2.07
C LYS A 336 0.16 23.42 -3.21
N GLY A 337 1.23 24.06 -3.67
CA GLY A 337 2.11 23.51 -4.71
C GLY A 337 2.78 22.19 -4.30
N ALA A 338 3.18 22.05 -3.03
CA ALA A 338 3.72 20.80 -2.51
C ALA A 338 2.73 19.64 -2.63
N VAL A 339 1.44 19.85 -2.31
CA VAL A 339 0.42 18.82 -2.51
C VAL A 339 0.21 18.53 -4.00
N VAL A 340 0.23 19.54 -4.88
CA VAL A 340 0.13 19.33 -6.34
C VAL A 340 1.27 18.45 -6.86
N HIS A 341 2.50 18.66 -6.36
CA HIS A 341 3.65 17.81 -6.66
C HIS A 341 3.39 16.35 -6.25
N GLU A 342 2.92 16.11 -5.03
CA GLU A 342 2.61 14.75 -4.54
C GLU A 342 1.47 14.09 -5.33
N LEU A 343 0.45 14.85 -5.74
CA LEU A 343 -0.61 14.34 -6.60
C LEU A 343 -0.08 13.84 -7.95
N VAL A 344 1.01 14.41 -8.46
CA VAL A 344 1.68 13.87 -9.66
C VAL A 344 2.24 12.48 -9.37
N HIS A 345 2.87 12.25 -8.22
CA HIS A 345 3.37 10.92 -7.84
C HIS A 345 2.25 9.88 -7.71
N VAL A 346 1.07 10.28 -7.19
CA VAL A 346 -0.12 9.41 -7.16
C VAL A 346 -0.51 8.96 -8.57
N VAL A 347 -0.39 9.84 -9.57
CA VAL A 347 -0.74 9.54 -10.98
C VAL A 347 0.39 8.84 -11.74
N GLN A 348 1.66 9.04 -11.37
CA GLN A 348 2.79 8.44 -12.06
C GLN A 348 2.77 6.91 -11.92
N GLN A 349 2.68 6.40 -10.69
CA GLN A 349 2.70 4.97 -10.35
C GLN A 349 3.77 4.15 -11.13
N TYR A 350 4.93 4.75 -11.42
CA TYR A 350 5.95 4.10 -12.28
C TYR A 350 6.49 2.79 -11.69
N GLY A 351 6.39 2.60 -10.37
CA GLY A 351 6.71 1.33 -9.71
C GLY A 351 5.89 0.15 -10.21
N LEU A 352 4.70 0.39 -10.79
CA LEU A 352 3.84 -0.66 -11.36
C LEU A 352 4.40 -1.25 -12.65
N ALA A 353 5.34 -0.57 -13.33
CA ALA A 353 5.91 -1.06 -14.60
C ALA A 353 6.48 -2.48 -14.50
N ARG A 354 7.17 -2.78 -13.39
CA ARG A 354 7.72 -4.12 -13.11
C ARG A 354 6.66 -5.20 -12.93
N ARG A 355 5.39 -4.81 -12.71
CA ARG A 355 4.26 -5.75 -12.62
C ARG A 355 3.84 -6.26 -13.99
N ALA A 356 3.89 -5.42 -15.02
CA ALA A 356 3.48 -5.77 -16.39
C ALA A 356 4.65 -6.14 -17.31
N ASN A 357 5.87 -5.69 -16.99
CA ASN A 357 7.05 -5.90 -17.80
C ASN A 357 8.22 -6.42 -16.94
N ARG A 358 8.59 -7.69 -17.13
CA ARG A 358 9.70 -8.34 -16.39
C ARG A 358 11.06 -7.69 -16.67
N ASN A 359 11.20 -7.02 -17.82
CA ASN A 359 12.40 -6.31 -18.23
C ASN A 359 12.25 -4.79 -18.03
N ALA A 360 11.35 -4.35 -17.14
CA ALA A 360 11.09 -2.94 -16.93
C ALA A 360 12.35 -2.20 -16.45
N THR A 361 12.74 -1.17 -17.22
CA THR A 361 13.76 -0.21 -16.82
C THR A 361 13.20 0.71 -15.75
N ARG A 362 13.98 0.94 -14.68
CA ARG A 362 13.62 1.91 -13.63
C ARG A 362 13.71 3.32 -14.21
N THR A 363 12.64 4.10 -14.09
CA THR A 363 12.67 5.53 -14.41
C THR A 363 13.67 6.25 -13.49
N PRO A 364 14.59 7.07 -14.05
CA PRO A 364 15.53 7.85 -13.25
C PRO A 364 14.80 8.79 -12.29
N GLY A 365 15.27 8.86 -11.04
CA GLY A 365 14.62 9.69 -10.00
C GLY A 365 14.49 11.15 -10.40
N TRP A 366 15.51 11.72 -11.06
CA TRP A 366 15.47 13.12 -11.52
C TRP A 366 14.31 13.42 -12.47
N LEU A 367 13.93 12.44 -13.30
CA LEU A 367 12.82 12.58 -14.23
C LEU A 367 11.47 12.43 -13.51
N VAL A 368 11.38 11.53 -12.54
CA VAL A 368 10.21 11.36 -11.68
C VAL A 368 9.88 12.67 -10.95
N GLU A 369 10.88 13.23 -10.26
CA GLU A 369 10.77 14.50 -9.54
C GLU A 369 10.61 15.69 -10.49
N GLY A 370 11.35 15.69 -11.61
CA GLY A 370 11.33 16.76 -12.60
C GLY A 370 9.97 16.91 -13.28
N ILE A 371 9.27 15.81 -13.58
CA ILE A 371 7.91 15.86 -14.14
C ILE A 371 6.92 16.43 -13.11
N ALA A 372 7.04 16.03 -11.84
CA ALA A 372 6.18 16.54 -10.77
C ALA A 372 6.36 18.05 -10.58
N ASP A 373 7.61 18.51 -10.52
CA ASP A 373 7.91 19.94 -10.41
C ASP A 373 7.67 20.72 -11.72
N TYR A 374 7.73 20.08 -12.89
CA TYR A 374 7.33 20.72 -14.15
C TYR A 374 5.84 21.10 -14.11
N ILE A 375 4.98 20.15 -13.75
CA ILE A 375 3.54 20.39 -13.61
C ILE A 375 3.28 21.46 -12.54
N ARG A 376 3.95 21.37 -11.39
CA ARG A 376 3.80 22.36 -10.33
C ARG A 376 4.24 23.76 -10.77
N TRP A 377 5.51 23.94 -11.10
CA TRP A 377 6.11 25.26 -11.26
C TRP A 377 5.85 25.94 -12.60
N PHE A 378 5.44 25.20 -13.64
CA PHE A 378 5.22 25.78 -14.96
C PHE A 378 3.76 25.72 -15.42
N LEU A 379 2.93 24.83 -14.85
CA LEU A 379 1.52 24.72 -15.22
C LEU A 379 0.58 25.16 -14.09
N TYR A 380 0.86 24.80 -12.83
CA TYR A 380 0.01 25.15 -11.68
C TYR A 380 0.26 26.55 -11.14
N GLU A 381 1.52 26.88 -10.81
CA GLU A 381 1.90 28.15 -10.18
C GLU A 381 3.06 28.89 -10.89
N PRO A 382 3.02 29.07 -12.23
CA PRO A 382 4.10 29.72 -12.99
C PRO A 382 4.41 31.15 -12.55
N GLU A 383 3.41 31.86 -12.03
CA GLU A 383 3.56 33.24 -11.53
C GLU A 383 4.52 33.36 -10.35
N THR A 384 4.74 32.28 -9.61
CA THR A 384 5.68 32.25 -8.47
C THR A 384 7.14 32.26 -8.93
N ARG A 385 7.40 31.87 -10.18
CA ARG A 385 8.75 31.72 -10.75
C ARG A 385 9.66 30.81 -9.90
N GLY A 386 9.08 29.89 -9.12
CA GLY A 386 9.81 29.14 -8.09
C GLY A 386 10.85 28.13 -8.61
N ALA A 387 10.80 27.80 -9.90
CA ALA A 387 11.79 26.98 -10.60
C ALA A 387 12.75 27.77 -11.50
N GLU A 388 12.82 29.10 -11.39
CA GLU A 388 13.81 29.86 -12.16
C GLU A 388 15.24 29.65 -11.67
N ILE A 389 16.15 29.46 -12.64
CA ILE A 389 17.58 29.40 -12.36
C ILE A 389 18.15 30.83 -12.28
N SER A 390 18.69 31.16 -11.11
CA SER A 390 19.38 32.42 -10.85
C SER A 390 20.82 32.40 -11.37
N ALA A 391 21.44 33.58 -11.50
CA ALA A 391 22.86 33.69 -11.88
C ALA A 391 23.79 32.90 -10.94
N ALA A 392 23.52 32.93 -9.64
CA ALA A 392 24.28 32.17 -8.65
C ALA A 392 24.07 30.65 -8.76
N GLY A 393 22.92 30.21 -9.31
CA GLY A 393 22.58 28.81 -9.52
C GLY A 393 23.13 28.23 -10.83
N LEU A 394 23.41 29.06 -11.84
CA LEU A 394 23.75 28.62 -13.20
C LEU A 394 24.91 27.63 -13.26
N SER A 395 26.00 27.88 -12.53
CA SER A 395 27.20 27.02 -12.55
C SER A 395 26.95 25.62 -11.98
N ARG A 396 25.94 25.48 -11.11
CA ARG A 396 25.55 24.21 -10.48
C ARG A 396 24.35 23.55 -11.14
N ALA A 397 23.71 24.22 -12.10
CA ALA A 397 22.56 23.69 -12.81
C ALA A 397 22.95 22.45 -13.62
N ARG A 398 22.22 21.35 -13.39
CA ARG A 398 22.32 20.10 -14.15
C ARG A 398 20.92 19.61 -14.46
N TYR A 399 20.71 19.10 -15.67
CA TYR A 399 19.39 18.64 -16.11
C TYR A 399 18.85 17.49 -15.22
N ASP A 400 19.74 16.73 -14.59
CA ASP A 400 19.46 15.58 -13.73
C ASP A 400 19.52 15.89 -12.22
N ALA A 401 19.45 17.16 -11.83
CA ALA A 401 19.52 17.59 -10.44
C ALA A 401 18.20 17.41 -9.64
N SER A 402 17.18 16.79 -10.23
CA SER A 402 15.83 16.61 -9.70
C SER A 402 15.08 17.93 -9.47
N TYR A 403 13.80 17.82 -9.09
CA TYR A 403 12.95 18.92 -8.64
C TYR A 403 12.98 20.13 -9.60
N ARG A 404 12.93 21.34 -9.05
CA ARG A 404 12.96 22.65 -9.75
C ARG A 404 13.97 22.74 -10.88
N VAL A 405 15.19 22.22 -10.70
CA VAL A 405 16.25 22.36 -11.70
C VAL A 405 15.93 21.49 -12.92
N SER A 406 15.59 20.22 -12.68
CA SER A 406 15.13 19.32 -13.75
C SER A 406 13.82 19.80 -14.38
N ALA A 407 12.89 20.36 -13.60
CA ALA A 407 11.65 20.94 -14.11
C ALA A 407 11.90 22.13 -15.04
N ASN A 408 12.85 23.00 -14.72
CA ASN A 408 13.25 24.11 -15.58
C ASN A 408 13.82 23.62 -16.91
N PHE A 409 14.69 22.62 -16.86
CA PHE A 409 15.20 21.95 -18.06
C PHE A 409 14.07 21.33 -18.89
N ILE A 410 13.19 20.54 -18.27
CA ILE A 410 12.05 19.91 -18.94
C ILE A 410 11.16 20.95 -19.61
N ASN A 411 10.84 22.05 -18.91
CA ASN A 411 10.06 23.14 -19.50
C ASN A 411 10.74 23.73 -20.74
N TRP A 412 12.05 23.98 -20.66
CA TRP A 412 12.81 24.48 -21.80
C TRP A 412 12.76 23.52 -23.00
N VAL A 413 12.90 22.21 -22.79
CA VAL A 413 12.81 21.23 -23.90
C VAL A 413 11.40 21.17 -24.47
N VAL A 414 10.37 21.20 -23.62
CA VAL A 414 8.96 21.27 -24.04
C VAL A 414 8.71 22.54 -24.88
N GLU A 415 9.32 23.65 -24.49
CA GLU A 415 9.13 24.92 -25.17
C GLU A 415 9.77 24.97 -26.56
N ASN A 416 10.96 24.38 -26.69
CA ASN A 416 11.84 24.57 -27.85
C ASN A 416 11.91 23.35 -28.80
N HIS A 417 11.53 22.15 -28.34
CA HIS A 417 11.70 20.93 -29.13
C HIS A 417 10.39 20.13 -29.31
N ASP A 418 9.74 19.72 -28.23
CA ASP A 418 8.55 18.84 -28.32
C ASP A 418 7.53 19.14 -27.22
N LYS A 419 6.37 19.68 -27.62
CA LYS A 419 5.27 20.04 -26.71
C LYS A 419 4.63 18.82 -26.03
N ASP A 420 4.78 17.64 -26.61
CA ASP A 420 4.26 16.37 -26.08
C ASP A 420 5.30 15.56 -25.29
N LEU A 421 6.52 16.09 -25.10
CA LEU A 421 7.63 15.38 -24.48
C LEU A 421 7.24 14.72 -23.14
N VAL A 422 6.64 15.47 -22.23
CA VAL A 422 6.27 14.97 -20.89
C VAL A 422 5.27 13.83 -20.99
N ARG A 423 4.29 13.94 -21.89
CA ARG A 423 3.29 12.89 -22.15
C ARG A 423 3.96 11.61 -22.65
N LYS A 424 4.89 11.72 -23.61
CA LYS A 424 5.62 10.59 -24.21
C LYS A 424 6.56 9.91 -23.20
N LEU A 425 7.35 10.70 -22.47
CA LEU A 425 8.26 10.19 -21.44
C LEU A 425 7.49 9.53 -20.28
N ASN A 426 6.38 10.13 -19.85
CA ASN A 426 5.50 9.54 -18.84
C ASN A 426 4.97 8.16 -19.27
N ALA A 427 4.46 8.04 -20.51
CA ALA A 427 3.95 6.77 -21.01
C ALA A 427 5.06 5.70 -21.06
N ALA A 428 6.25 6.05 -21.55
CA ALA A 428 7.39 5.15 -21.57
C ALA A 428 7.86 4.73 -20.15
N ALA A 429 7.94 5.68 -19.22
CA ALA A 429 8.26 5.44 -17.81
C ALA A 429 7.25 4.47 -17.16
N ARG A 430 5.95 4.73 -17.35
CA ARG A 430 4.88 3.89 -16.78
C ARG A 430 4.89 2.46 -17.33
N GLN A 431 5.28 2.28 -18.60
CA GLN A 431 5.39 0.97 -19.23
C GLN A 431 6.75 0.28 -18.95
N GLY A 432 7.64 0.92 -18.19
CA GLY A 432 8.98 0.39 -17.89
C GLY A 432 9.89 0.34 -19.10
N ARG A 433 9.65 1.21 -20.09
CA ARG A 433 10.40 1.29 -21.35
C ARG A 433 11.23 2.55 -21.45
N TYR A 434 11.37 3.31 -20.36
CA TYR A 434 12.22 4.50 -20.36
C TYR A 434 13.66 4.11 -20.74
N SER A 435 14.25 4.90 -21.64
CA SER A 435 15.67 4.90 -21.95
C SER A 435 16.10 6.30 -22.39
N ASP A 436 17.37 6.65 -22.21
CA ASP A 436 17.87 7.97 -22.61
C ASP A 436 17.82 8.18 -24.13
N ALA A 437 17.77 7.09 -24.92
CA ALA A 437 17.60 7.16 -26.37
C ALA A 437 16.28 7.82 -26.80
N LEU A 438 15.25 7.78 -25.95
CA LEU A 438 13.95 8.41 -26.23
C LEU A 438 14.06 9.93 -26.37
N TRP A 439 15.02 10.57 -25.68
CA TRP A 439 15.26 12.01 -25.86
C TRP A 439 15.64 12.33 -27.30
N LYS A 440 16.55 11.53 -27.87
CA LYS A 440 16.99 11.70 -29.25
C LYS A 440 15.89 11.35 -30.26
N GLU A 441 15.14 10.30 -29.98
CA GLU A 441 13.99 9.91 -30.79
C GLU A 441 12.94 11.04 -30.87
N TYR A 442 12.63 11.68 -29.75
CA TYR A 442 11.57 12.69 -29.69
C TYR A 442 12.03 14.10 -30.08
N THR A 443 13.30 14.45 -29.86
CA THR A 443 13.79 15.83 -30.01
C THR A 443 14.89 15.99 -31.07
N GLY A 444 15.41 14.88 -31.60
CA GLY A 444 16.59 14.86 -32.46
C GLY A 444 17.93 14.94 -31.73
N HIS A 445 17.94 15.19 -30.41
CA HIS A 445 19.14 15.42 -29.60
C HIS A 445 19.20 14.51 -28.37
N THR A 446 20.40 14.12 -27.93
CA THR A 446 20.53 13.38 -26.66
C THR A 446 20.18 14.28 -25.47
N VAL A 447 19.88 13.68 -24.32
CA VAL A 447 19.55 14.45 -23.10
C VAL A 447 20.73 15.31 -22.65
N GLU A 448 21.96 14.86 -22.88
CA GLU A 448 23.19 15.61 -22.60
C GLU A 448 23.32 16.83 -23.52
N GLU A 449 23.10 16.65 -24.82
CA GLU A 449 23.14 17.74 -25.81
C GLU A 449 22.08 18.80 -25.49
N LEU A 450 20.86 18.38 -25.15
CA LEU A 450 19.80 19.27 -24.69
C LEU A 450 20.19 19.99 -23.40
N GLY A 451 20.82 19.28 -22.45
CA GLY A 451 21.29 19.84 -21.19
C GLY A 451 22.29 20.98 -21.40
N GLU A 452 23.24 20.81 -22.32
CA GLU A 452 24.20 21.85 -22.68
C GLU A 452 23.54 23.05 -23.40
N GLN A 453 22.63 22.79 -24.34
CA GLN A 453 21.88 23.85 -25.02
C GLN A 453 21.01 24.66 -24.04
N TRP A 454 20.34 23.98 -23.11
CA TRP A 454 19.57 24.62 -22.05
C TRP A 454 20.46 25.53 -21.18
N LYS A 455 21.63 25.04 -20.73
CA LYS A 455 22.56 25.85 -19.93
C LYS A 455 23.08 27.07 -20.68
N GLN A 456 23.37 26.93 -21.98
CA GLN A 456 23.73 28.05 -22.83
C GLN A 456 22.58 29.08 -22.92
N SER A 457 21.35 28.62 -23.13
CA SER A 457 20.17 29.49 -23.19
C SER A 457 19.94 30.28 -21.89
N LEU A 458 20.22 29.66 -20.74
CA LEU A 458 20.16 30.32 -19.44
C LEU A 458 21.22 31.42 -19.31
N ALA A 459 22.46 31.15 -19.75
CA ALA A 459 23.54 32.13 -19.76
C ALA A 459 23.19 33.35 -20.63
N ASP A 460 22.67 33.12 -21.84
CA ASP A 460 22.29 34.18 -22.77
C ASP A 460 21.13 35.03 -22.24
N ARG A 461 20.16 34.41 -21.57
CA ARG A 461 19.04 35.13 -20.92
C ARG A 461 19.55 36.03 -19.78
N LEU A 462 20.44 35.51 -18.95
CA LEU A 462 20.98 36.24 -17.80
C LEU A 462 21.87 37.41 -18.25
N ASN A 463 22.69 37.22 -19.29
CA ASN A 463 23.49 38.29 -19.86
C ASN A 463 22.63 39.42 -20.44
N ARG A 464 21.53 39.07 -21.13
CA ARG A 464 20.57 40.07 -21.67
C ARG A 464 19.77 40.81 -20.61
N SER A 465 19.67 40.26 -19.39
CA SER A 465 18.97 40.93 -18.28
C SER A 465 19.92 41.79 -17.44
N ALA A 466 21.23 41.67 -17.66
CA ALA A 466 22.27 42.41 -16.93
C ALA A 466 22.81 43.63 -17.71
N GLY A 467 22.62 43.67 -19.03
CA GLY A 467 22.87 44.84 -19.88
C GLY A 467 21.57 45.56 -20.19
#